data_AF-A0A970XGJ4-F1
#
_entry.id   AF-A0A970XGJ4-F1
#
_cell.length_a   1.000
_cell.length_b   1.000
_cell.length_c   1.000
_cell.angle_alpha   90.00
_cell.angle_beta   90.00
_cell.angle_gamma   90.00
#
_symmetry.space_group_name_H-M   'P 1'
#
loop_
_entity.id
_entity.type
_entity.pdbx_description
1 polymer ?
#
loop_
_entity_poly.entity_id
_entity_poly.type
_entity_poly.pdbx_seq_one_letter_code
_entity_poly.pdbx_strand_id
1 'polypeptide(L)'
;MNIMKRAVVPVVCVLLAGLLFAGCTPAGQNAGTTASPTAAPAAASGGGVAFEGLLDGAVTMEVDELRAMKSVERSVTSLDSQGEINECTAKGVLLNDFLEAYGKKQTDFNVIRATASDGYVVEIPKEVIDAEDIILAYELDGKPLDEDNAPVRIIIDNVRSLYWARMVCKVEFLSQAQEAEVRRVLVLESTYADLEKTPYEYFDDGVTSEDTAVSMSELLGKYAKGERADTFHITAYDGMKKTQQKEIIEKFSLKIDGKNAPMLTSREVPVGMHVKGLFMLRCGTTVFYSAQKTPEEGEAVALSKIASDTGLSADAYILAATDGYTKEVLKDALAEWYVELSGEDGAVAYQKGAKAKGIKNFLSVTAK
;
A
#
# COMPACT_ATOMS: atom_id res chain seq x y z
N MET A 1 -4.30 -51.22 17.45
CA MET A 1 -3.18 -52.18 17.35
C MET A 1 -1.99 -51.40 16.80
N ASN A 2 -0.88 -51.34 17.57
CA ASN A 2 0.40 -50.61 17.36
C ASN A 2 0.28 -49.07 17.34
N ILE A 3 0.64 -48.27 18.35
CA ILE A 3 1.70 -48.24 19.38
C ILE A 3 3.13 -48.02 18.82
N MET A 4 3.80 -47.00 19.41
CA MET A 4 5.25 -46.69 19.48
C MET A 4 5.85 -45.96 18.26
N LYS A 5 6.74 -44.96 18.38
CA LYS A 5 7.58 -44.52 19.52
C LYS A 5 8.18 -43.11 19.25
N ARG A 6 8.39 -42.36 20.33
CA ARG A 6 9.14 -41.09 20.44
C ARG A 6 10.63 -41.26 20.11
N ALA A 7 11.29 -40.19 19.68
CA ALA A 7 12.70 -39.95 19.98
C ALA A 7 12.95 -38.45 20.24
N VAL A 8 13.33 -38.18 21.49
CA VAL A 8 13.88 -36.93 22.02
C VAL A 8 15.40 -37.10 22.01
N VAL A 9 16.18 -36.11 21.56
CA VAL A 9 17.64 -36.06 21.77
C VAL A 9 18.02 -34.62 22.18
N PRO A 10 18.91 -34.44 23.19
CA PRO A 10 19.03 -33.19 23.94
C PRO A 10 20.21 -32.30 23.52
N VAL A 11 20.04 -31.02 23.87
CA VAL A 11 21.00 -30.02 24.37
C VAL A 11 22.48 -30.42 24.43
N VAL A 12 23.35 -29.61 23.79
CA VAL A 12 24.75 -29.44 24.18
C VAL A 12 25.05 -27.95 24.30
N CYS A 13 25.22 -27.50 25.54
CA CYS A 13 25.79 -26.20 25.92
C CYS A 13 27.32 -26.27 25.80
N VAL A 14 27.94 -25.34 25.08
CA VAL A 14 29.38 -25.08 25.17
C VAL A 14 29.59 -23.66 25.70
N LEU A 15 29.91 -23.60 26.98
CA LEU A 15 30.55 -22.48 27.66
C LEU A 15 32.04 -22.47 27.28
N LEU A 16 32.55 -21.34 26.77
CA LEU A 16 33.98 -21.05 26.83
C LEU A 16 34.20 -19.59 27.23
N ALA A 17 34.86 -19.46 28.38
CA ALA A 17 35.37 -18.24 28.97
C ALA A 17 36.75 -17.91 28.39
N GLY A 18 37.14 -16.63 28.39
CA GLY A 18 38.54 -16.26 28.17
C GLY A 18 38.83 -14.76 28.03
N LEU A 19 39.04 -14.11 29.17
CA LEU A 19 40.07 -13.09 29.48
C LEU A 19 40.25 -11.85 28.57
N LEU A 20 39.95 -10.64 29.09
CA LEU A 20 40.84 -9.70 29.80
C LEU A 20 41.91 -9.02 28.94
N PHE A 21 41.80 -7.70 28.76
CA PHE A 21 42.89 -6.77 29.08
C PHE A 21 42.32 -5.39 29.46
N ALA A 22 42.65 -4.98 30.69
CA ALA A 22 42.56 -3.61 31.15
C ALA A 22 43.80 -2.83 30.69
N GLY A 23 43.62 -1.57 30.31
CA GLY A 23 44.69 -0.62 30.04
C GLY A 23 44.25 0.78 30.43
N CYS A 24 44.87 1.33 31.47
CA CYS A 24 44.60 2.65 32.04
C CYS A 24 45.17 3.82 31.20
N THR A 25 44.49 4.96 31.35
CA THR A 25 44.74 6.37 30.95
C THR A 25 46.07 6.94 31.51
N PRO A 26 46.58 8.16 31.13
CA PRO A 26 45.87 9.45 31.26
C PRO A 26 46.15 10.59 30.23
N ALA A 27 45.15 11.49 30.19
CA ALA A 27 45.17 12.96 30.14
C ALA A 27 45.97 13.76 29.08
N GLY A 28 45.21 14.52 28.28
CA GLY A 28 45.65 15.76 27.63
C GLY A 28 44.42 16.59 27.25
N GLN A 29 44.12 17.63 28.03
CA GLN A 29 43.06 18.62 27.77
C GLN A 29 43.45 19.51 26.58
N ASN A 30 42.53 19.74 25.64
CA ASN A 30 42.29 21.10 25.15
C ASN A 30 40.87 21.23 24.59
N ALA A 31 40.21 22.28 25.06
CA ALA A 31 38.85 22.65 24.77
C ALA A 31 38.70 23.19 23.33
N GLY A 32 37.64 22.77 22.66
CA GLY A 32 37.19 23.30 21.38
C GLY A 32 35.69 23.03 21.25
N THR A 33 34.90 24.04 21.56
CA THR A 33 33.44 24.03 21.55
C THR A 33 32.91 23.88 20.11
N THR A 34 32.32 22.73 19.79
CA THR A 34 31.28 22.62 18.77
C THR A 34 30.26 21.61 19.25
N ALA A 35 29.06 22.10 19.55
CA ALA A 35 27.91 21.29 19.92
C ALA A 35 27.60 20.28 18.81
N SER A 36 27.72 19.00 19.16
CA SER A 36 27.22 17.88 18.37
C SER A 36 25.71 17.79 18.60
N PRO A 37 24.85 17.64 17.56
CA PRO A 37 23.45 17.40 17.80
C PRO A 37 23.29 16.01 18.41
N THR A 38 22.72 16.07 19.61
CA THR A 38 21.98 15.08 20.40
C THR A 38 21.83 13.69 19.78
N ALA A 39 22.29 12.73 20.56
CA ALA A 39 22.11 11.29 20.43
C ALA A 39 20.66 10.89 20.08
N ALA A 40 20.55 9.90 19.21
CA ALA A 40 19.34 9.11 19.04
C ALA A 40 18.91 8.54 20.42
N PRO A 41 17.62 8.60 20.79
CA PRO A 41 17.18 7.97 22.02
C PRO A 41 17.41 6.47 21.93
N ALA A 42 18.06 5.93 22.96
CA ALA A 42 18.20 4.51 23.18
C ALA A 42 16.82 3.85 23.30
N ALA A 43 16.68 2.67 22.69
CA ALA A 43 15.49 1.84 22.74
C ALA A 43 15.08 1.57 24.20
N ALA A 44 13.96 2.15 24.62
CA ALA A 44 13.23 1.73 25.80
C ALA A 44 12.25 0.63 25.37
N SER A 45 12.20 -0.45 26.14
CA SER A 45 11.39 -1.64 25.90
C SER A 45 9.91 -1.45 26.28
N GLY A 46 9.31 -0.34 25.87
CA GLY A 46 7.87 -0.06 25.90
C GLY A 46 7.45 0.32 24.48
N GLY A 47 6.41 -0.33 23.95
CA GLY A 47 5.97 -0.11 22.57
C GLY A 47 5.22 1.21 22.44
N GLY A 48 5.93 2.31 22.17
CA GLY A 48 5.32 3.60 21.87
C GLY A 48 4.83 3.73 20.42
N VAL A 49 3.98 4.72 20.18
CA VAL A 49 3.51 5.15 18.86
C VAL A 49 4.04 6.55 18.56
N ALA A 50 4.68 6.73 17.41
CA ALA A 50 5.13 8.03 16.92
C ALA A 50 4.00 8.73 16.15
N PHE A 51 3.74 10.00 16.46
CA PHE A 51 2.75 10.85 15.81
C PHE A 51 3.47 12.00 15.10
N GLU A 52 3.31 12.12 13.78
CA GLU A 52 4.00 13.09 12.93
C GLU A 52 3.02 13.99 12.18
N GLY A 53 3.38 15.24 11.93
CA GLY A 53 2.53 16.21 11.20
C GLY A 53 1.61 17.05 12.10
N LEU A 54 1.79 16.98 13.42
CA LEU A 54 1.08 17.82 14.40
C LEU A 54 1.84 19.12 14.74
N LEU A 55 3.16 19.03 14.86
CA LEU A 55 4.12 20.08 15.23
C LEU A 55 5.40 19.93 14.39
N ASP A 56 6.40 20.78 14.63
CA ASP A 56 7.75 20.59 14.08
C ASP A 56 8.43 19.37 14.73
N GLY A 57 8.22 18.18 14.15
CA GLY A 57 8.83 16.91 14.58
C GLY A 57 7.80 15.82 14.90
N ALA A 58 8.32 14.69 15.38
CA ALA A 58 7.51 13.56 15.84
C ALA A 58 7.25 13.67 17.35
N VAL A 59 6.03 13.37 17.78
CA VAL A 59 5.68 13.15 19.19
C VAL A 59 5.51 11.67 19.42
N THR A 60 6.32 11.08 20.29
CA THR A 60 6.14 9.68 20.69
C THR A 60 5.27 9.61 21.94
N MET A 61 4.28 8.73 21.95
CA MET A 61 3.53 8.39 23.16
C MET A 61 3.64 6.91 23.48
N GLU A 62 3.83 6.60 24.75
CA GLU A 62 3.72 5.25 25.27
C GLU A 62 2.24 4.85 25.47
N VAL A 63 1.94 3.56 25.40
CA VAL A 63 0.56 3.06 25.58
C VAL A 63 -0.01 3.44 26.95
N ASP A 64 0.82 3.48 27.99
CA ASP A 64 0.37 3.87 29.33
C ASP A 64 -0.02 5.36 29.40
N GLU A 65 0.59 6.21 28.58
CA GLU A 65 0.19 7.62 28.46
C GLU A 65 -1.17 7.74 27.75
N LEU A 66 -1.40 6.94 26.71
CA LEU A 66 -2.71 6.85 26.05
C LEU A 66 -3.79 6.35 27.02
N ARG A 67 -3.49 5.34 27.85
CA ARG A 67 -4.42 4.81 28.87
C ARG A 67 -4.77 5.82 29.96
N ALA A 68 -3.91 6.80 30.22
CA ALA A 68 -4.17 7.87 31.17
C ALA A 68 -5.10 8.95 30.61
N MET A 69 -5.31 8.99 29.29
CA MET A 69 -6.28 9.88 28.65
C MET A 69 -7.71 9.38 28.84
N LYS A 70 -8.69 10.26 28.55
CA LYS A 70 -10.09 9.88 28.51
C LYS A 70 -10.29 8.83 27.41
N SER A 71 -10.83 7.68 27.79
CA SER A 71 -11.13 6.60 26.86
C SER A 71 -12.62 6.46 26.56
N VAL A 72 -12.89 5.82 25.43
CA VAL A 72 -14.20 5.32 25.04
C VAL A 72 -14.16 3.80 24.95
N GLU A 73 -15.32 3.18 25.07
CA GLU A 73 -15.54 1.77 24.79
C GLU A 73 -16.74 1.67 23.86
N ARG A 74 -16.55 1.09 22.66
CA ARG A 74 -17.58 1.04 21.62
C ARG A 74 -17.60 -0.34 20.96
N SER A 75 -18.78 -0.88 20.73
CA SER A 75 -18.96 -1.99 19.80
C SER A 75 -18.87 -1.45 18.38
N VAL A 76 -18.03 -2.08 17.57
CA VAL A 76 -17.70 -1.64 16.22
C VAL A 76 -17.76 -2.82 15.26
N THR A 77 -17.98 -2.52 13.99
CA THR A 77 -18.05 -3.49 12.91
C THR A 77 -17.13 -3.13 11.76
N SER A 78 -16.62 -4.13 11.03
CA SER A 78 -15.90 -3.92 9.77
C SER A 78 -16.19 -5.01 8.75
N LEU A 79 -16.05 -4.66 7.48
CA LEU A 79 -16.23 -5.59 6.35
C LEU A 79 -14.87 -6.04 5.82
N ASP A 80 -14.60 -7.34 5.80
CA ASP A 80 -13.33 -7.84 5.24
C ASP A 80 -13.36 -8.01 3.72
N SER A 81 -12.26 -8.51 3.16
CA SER A 81 -12.14 -8.77 1.72
C SER A 81 -13.01 -9.92 1.20
N GLN A 82 -13.57 -10.74 2.08
CA GLN A 82 -14.49 -11.83 1.74
C GLN A 82 -15.96 -11.40 1.84
N GLY A 83 -16.22 -10.21 2.38
CA GLY A 83 -17.58 -9.72 2.63
C GLY A 83 -18.16 -10.18 3.97
N GLU A 84 -17.32 -10.75 4.84
CA GLU A 84 -17.72 -11.13 6.19
C GLU A 84 -17.66 -9.91 7.12
N ILE A 85 -18.66 -9.80 7.99
CA ILE A 85 -18.73 -8.75 9.00
C ILE A 85 -17.97 -9.23 10.23
N ASN A 86 -16.95 -8.46 10.61
CA ASN A 86 -16.19 -8.64 11.83
C ASN A 86 -16.72 -7.67 12.88
N GLU A 87 -16.94 -8.16 14.10
CA GLU A 87 -17.41 -7.33 15.22
C GLU A 87 -16.45 -7.46 16.40
N CYS A 88 -16.23 -6.36 17.13
CA CYS A 88 -15.55 -6.38 18.42
C CYS A 88 -15.98 -5.20 19.30
N THR A 89 -15.66 -5.25 20.58
CA THR A 89 -15.75 -4.10 21.48
C THR A 89 -14.37 -3.49 21.65
N ALA A 90 -14.14 -2.30 21.10
CA ALA A 90 -12.87 -1.61 21.17
C ALA A 90 -12.86 -0.56 22.27
N LYS A 91 -11.78 -0.55 23.06
CA LYS A 91 -11.54 0.47 24.08
C LYS A 91 -10.19 1.17 23.87
N GLY A 92 -10.24 2.50 23.91
CA GLY A 92 -9.13 3.35 23.51
C GLY A 92 -9.44 4.83 23.59
N VAL A 93 -8.51 5.65 23.08
CA VAL A 93 -8.65 7.11 23.01
C VAL A 93 -9.27 7.49 21.67
N LEU A 94 -10.24 8.39 21.64
CA LEU A 94 -10.69 8.99 20.39
C LEU A 94 -9.58 9.83 19.79
N LEU A 95 -9.32 9.70 18.49
CA LEU A 95 -8.28 10.46 17.82
C LEU A 95 -8.50 11.96 17.95
N ASN A 96 -9.75 12.43 17.86
CA ASN A 96 -10.08 13.84 18.09
C ASN A 96 -9.74 14.31 19.53
N ASP A 97 -9.97 13.49 20.55
CA ASP A 97 -9.62 13.83 21.94
C ASP A 97 -8.09 13.90 22.12
N PHE A 98 -7.34 13.04 21.42
CA PHE A 98 -5.88 13.13 21.36
C PHE A 98 -5.41 14.41 20.64
N LEU A 99 -6.01 14.72 19.49
CA LEU A 99 -5.66 15.88 18.67
C LEU A 99 -6.02 17.22 19.30
N GLU A 100 -7.02 17.25 20.20
CA GLU A 100 -7.42 18.46 20.92
C GLU A 100 -6.27 19.07 21.73
N ALA A 101 -5.39 18.24 22.28
CA ALA A 101 -4.18 18.69 22.99
C ALA A 101 -3.23 19.51 22.11
N TYR A 102 -3.36 19.39 20.78
CA TYR A 102 -2.57 20.10 19.78
C TYR A 102 -3.38 21.18 19.05
N GLY A 103 -4.62 21.44 19.49
CA GLY A 103 -5.52 22.39 18.83
C GLY A 103 -5.93 21.95 17.41
N LYS A 104 -6.00 20.64 17.17
CA LYS A 104 -6.33 20.02 15.88
C LYS A 104 -7.59 19.15 15.98
N LYS A 105 -8.16 18.84 14.82
CA LYS A 105 -9.18 17.81 14.63
C LYS A 105 -8.73 16.86 13.54
N GLN A 106 -9.22 15.61 13.55
CA GLN A 106 -8.86 14.65 12.51
C GLN A 106 -9.25 15.16 11.11
N THR A 107 -10.34 15.91 11.02
CA THR A 107 -10.86 16.51 9.76
C THR A 107 -10.03 17.68 9.24
N ASP A 108 -9.03 18.16 10.00
CA ASP A 108 -8.03 19.11 9.51
C ASP A 108 -7.04 18.45 8.52
N PHE A 109 -7.06 17.13 8.42
CA PHE A 109 -6.18 16.34 7.57
C PHE A 109 -6.95 15.72 6.40
N ASN A 110 -6.26 15.56 5.28
CA ASN A 110 -6.79 14.92 4.08
C ASN A 110 -6.47 13.43 4.06
N VAL A 111 -5.37 13.03 4.70
CA VAL A 111 -4.95 11.64 4.85
C VAL A 111 -4.38 11.46 6.25
N ILE A 112 -4.76 10.35 6.89
CA ILE A 112 -4.12 9.87 8.12
C ILE A 112 -3.50 8.52 7.78
N ARG A 113 -2.16 8.45 7.83
CA ARG A 113 -1.41 7.24 7.50
C ARG A 113 -1.00 6.53 8.77
N ALA A 114 -1.37 5.26 8.90
CA ALA A 114 -0.88 4.40 9.97
C ALA A 114 0.13 3.40 9.41
N THR A 115 1.28 3.29 10.07
CA THR A 115 2.34 2.32 9.77
C THR A 115 2.46 1.35 10.94
N ALA A 116 2.39 0.06 10.62
CA ALA A 116 2.61 -1.03 11.56
C ALA A 116 4.09 -1.43 11.61
N SER A 117 4.50 -2.04 12.71
CA SER A 117 5.88 -2.52 12.88
C SER A 117 6.27 -3.67 11.96
N ASP A 118 5.29 -4.34 11.33
CA ASP A 118 5.50 -5.37 10.30
C ASP A 118 5.64 -4.78 8.88
N GLY A 119 5.61 -3.46 8.73
CA GLY A 119 5.70 -2.74 7.45
C GLY A 119 4.35 -2.54 6.75
N TYR A 120 3.23 -3.01 7.32
CA TYR A 120 1.91 -2.67 6.79
C TYR A 120 1.66 -1.16 6.90
N VAL A 121 1.22 -0.55 5.80
CA VAL A 121 0.85 0.86 5.75
C VAL A 121 -0.58 0.97 5.24
N VAL A 122 -1.39 1.75 5.95
CA VAL A 122 -2.72 2.13 5.49
C VAL A 122 -2.87 3.63 5.50
N GLU A 123 -3.50 4.16 4.47
CA GLU A 123 -3.90 5.56 4.38
C GLU A 123 -5.42 5.62 4.53
N ILE A 124 -5.87 6.20 5.63
CA ILE A 124 -7.28 6.47 5.88
C ILE A 124 -7.62 7.72 5.07
N PRO A 125 -8.53 7.62 4.09
CA PRO A 125 -8.79 8.70 3.17
C PRO A 125 -9.76 9.72 3.78
N LYS A 126 -9.78 10.94 3.23
CA LYS A 126 -10.60 12.04 3.71
C LYS A 126 -12.07 11.67 3.90
N GLU A 127 -12.64 10.88 3.00
CA GLU A 127 -14.05 10.48 3.08
C GLU A 127 -14.35 9.67 4.35
N VAL A 128 -13.40 8.85 4.81
CA VAL A 128 -13.52 8.10 6.08
C VAL A 128 -13.24 9.01 7.26
N ILE A 129 -12.21 9.86 7.17
CA ILE A 129 -11.84 10.82 8.24
C ILE A 129 -12.98 11.78 8.55
N ASP A 130 -13.71 12.24 7.52
CA ASP A 130 -14.80 13.19 7.68
C ASP A 130 -16.10 12.51 8.17
N ALA A 131 -16.26 11.20 7.93
CA ALA A 131 -17.47 10.45 8.24
C ALA A 131 -17.44 9.74 9.60
N GLU A 132 -16.29 9.20 10.01
CA GLU A 132 -16.21 8.24 11.13
C GLU A 132 -15.18 8.65 12.18
N ASP A 133 -15.47 8.37 13.45
CA ASP A 133 -14.50 8.53 14.55
C ASP A 133 -13.41 7.47 14.48
N ILE A 134 -12.16 7.88 14.64
CA ILE A 134 -11.02 6.96 14.75
C ILE A 134 -10.69 6.71 16.23
N ILE A 135 -10.55 5.44 16.62
CA ILE A 135 -10.16 5.03 17.97
C ILE A 135 -8.73 4.49 17.93
N LEU A 136 -7.87 5.04 18.79
CA LEU A 136 -6.56 4.49 19.12
C LEU A 136 -6.75 3.43 20.21
N ALA A 137 -7.07 2.20 19.80
CA ALA A 137 -7.45 1.12 20.71
C ALA A 137 -6.22 0.45 21.34
N TYR A 138 -6.32 0.15 22.63
CA TYR A 138 -5.32 -0.61 23.41
C TYR A 138 -5.94 -1.80 24.17
N GLU A 139 -7.23 -2.05 23.97
CA GLU A 139 -8.01 -3.15 24.54
C GLU A 139 -9.12 -3.56 23.54
N LEU A 140 -9.32 -4.86 23.34
CA LEU A 140 -10.40 -5.43 22.53
C LEU A 140 -11.14 -6.50 23.35
N ASP A 141 -12.47 -6.49 23.28
CA ASP A 141 -13.36 -7.46 23.94
C ASP A 141 -13.05 -7.65 25.44
N GLY A 142 -12.76 -6.55 26.12
CA GLY A 142 -12.43 -6.52 27.55
C GLY A 142 -11.05 -7.10 27.90
N LYS A 143 -10.17 -7.29 26.90
CA LYS A 143 -8.83 -7.85 27.07
C LYS A 143 -7.76 -6.92 26.50
N PRO A 144 -6.59 -6.79 27.16
CA PRO A 144 -5.45 -6.11 26.58
C PRO A 144 -5.09 -6.71 25.21
N LEU A 145 -4.54 -5.88 24.31
CA LEU A 145 -4.03 -6.37 23.03
C LEU A 145 -2.93 -7.43 23.25
N ASP A 146 -2.98 -8.49 22.46
CA ASP A 146 -1.91 -9.48 22.36
C ASP A 146 -0.76 -8.95 21.48
N GLU A 147 0.31 -9.75 21.32
CA GLU A 147 1.50 -9.36 20.55
C GLU A 147 1.18 -9.05 19.07
N ASP A 148 0.17 -9.69 18.50
CA ASP A 148 -0.25 -9.48 17.11
C ASP A 148 -1.07 -8.19 16.93
N ASN A 149 -1.52 -7.56 18.01
CA ASN A 149 -2.32 -6.35 17.99
C ASN A 149 -1.64 -5.14 18.64
N ALA A 150 -0.81 -5.37 19.66
CA ALA A 150 -0.10 -4.35 20.43
C ALA A 150 0.96 -3.61 19.57
N PRO A 151 1.29 -2.35 19.88
CA PRO A 151 0.88 -1.59 21.07
C PRO A 151 -0.48 -0.90 20.93
N VAL A 152 -0.84 -0.48 19.71
CA VAL A 152 -2.10 0.19 19.39
C VAL A 152 -2.67 -0.43 18.13
N ARG A 153 -4.00 -0.57 18.12
CA ARG A 153 -4.77 -0.91 16.92
C ARG A 153 -5.67 0.27 16.54
N ILE A 154 -5.62 0.67 15.28
CA ILE A 154 -6.59 1.62 14.74
C ILE A 154 -7.92 0.90 14.61
N ILE A 155 -9.00 1.52 15.08
CA ILE A 155 -10.36 1.00 14.97
C ILE A 155 -11.26 2.14 14.47
N ILE A 156 -12.09 1.83 13.47
CA ILE A 156 -13.04 2.77 12.85
C ILE A 156 -14.32 1.97 12.59
N ASP A 157 -15.47 2.46 13.01
CA ASP A 157 -16.72 1.72 12.81
C ASP A 157 -17.19 1.77 11.34
N ASN A 158 -17.91 0.74 10.90
CA ASN A 158 -18.59 0.68 9.61
C ASN A 158 -17.69 0.92 8.38
N VAL A 159 -16.42 0.49 8.44
CA VAL A 159 -15.48 0.58 7.31
C VAL A 159 -14.93 -0.79 6.92
N ARG A 160 -14.14 -0.83 5.84
CA ARG A 160 -13.39 -2.03 5.47
C ARG A 160 -12.33 -2.36 6.52
N SER A 161 -12.17 -3.63 6.86
CA SER A 161 -11.22 -4.10 7.88
C SER A 161 -9.76 -3.76 7.58
N LEU A 162 -9.42 -3.39 6.34
CA LEU A 162 -8.08 -2.92 5.97
C LEU A 162 -7.64 -1.67 6.76
N TYR A 163 -8.59 -0.83 7.21
CA TYR A 163 -8.30 0.34 8.03
C TYR A 163 -8.08 0.00 9.51
N TRP A 164 -8.40 -1.24 9.93
CA TRP A 164 -8.17 -1.69 11.30
C TRP A 164 -6.72 -2.14 11.53
N ALA A 165 -5.78 -1.23 11.24
CA ALA A 165 -4.35 -1.49 11.30
C ALA A 165 -3.92 -1.90 12.71
N ARG A 166 -3.30 -3.06 12.82
CA ARG A 166 -2.73 -3.62 14.05
C ARG A 166 -1.26 -3.24 14.19
N MET A 167 -0.69 -3.40 15.38
CA MET A 167 0.74 -3.19 15.62
C MET A 167 1.24 -1.80 15.20
N VAL A 168 0.38 -0.78 15.32
CA VAL A 168 0.69 0.57 14.83
C VAL A 168 1.80 1.16 15.68
N CYS A 169 2.89 1.53 15.01
CA CYS A 169 4.06 2.17 15.62
C CYS A 169 4.24 3.62 15.15
N LYS A 170 3.58 4.03 14.06
CA LYS A 170 3.61 5.40 13.57
C LYS A 170 2.28 5.83 12.96
N VAL A 171 1.87 7.07 13.23
CA VAL A 171 0.70 7.75 12.65
C VAL A 171 1.14 9.10 12.10
N GLU A 172 0.94 9.33 10.80
CA GLU A 172 1.27 10.58 10.11
C GLU A 172 -0.01 11.31 9.71
N PHE A 173 -0.09 12.60 10.04
CA PHE A 173 -1.21 13.47 9.72
C PHE A 173 -0.87 14.39 8.54
N LEU A 174 -1.53 14.20 7.40
CA LEU A 174 -1.18 14.86 6.14
C LEU A 174 -2.30 15.81 5.68
N SER A 175 -2.00 17.12 5.66
CA SER A 175 -2.95 18.18 5.24
C SER A 175 -3.04 18.37 3.72
N GLN A 176 -2.11 17.81 2.95
CA GLN A 176 -2.19 17.71 1.49
C GLN A 176 -1.72 16.31 1.09
N ALA A 177 -2.45 15.68 0.16
CA ALA A 177 -1.94 14.50 -0.51
C ALA A 177 -0.69 14.91 -1.28
N GLN A 178 0.48 14.48 -0.81
CA GLN A 178 1.78 14.82 -1.39
C GLN A 178 2.07 13.94 -2.60
N GLU A 179 1.07 13.68 -3.44
CA GLU A 179 1.22 12.82 -4.60
C GLU A 179 1.66 13.66 -5.81
N ALA A 180 2.81 13.31 -6.41
CA ALA A 180 3.32 14.01 -7.58
C ALA A 180 2.35 13.93 -8.76
N GLU A 181 2.17 15.00 -9.52
CA GLU A 181 1.28 15.02 -10.69
C GLU A 181 1.55 13.84 -11.63
N VAL A 182 0.49 13.17 -12.06
CA VAL A 182 0.60 12.03 -12.97
C VAL A 182 1.09 12.53 -14.33
N ARG A 183 2.22 11.97 -14.78
CA ARG A 183 2.86 12.30 -16.06
C ARG A 183 2.75 11.19 -17.08
N ARG A 184 2.50 9.95 -16.67
CA ARG A 184 2.46 8.80 -17.57
C ARG A 184 1.45 7.77 -17.12
N VAL A 185 0.68 7.26 -18.06
CA VAL A 185 -0.25 6.15 -17.86
C VAL A 185 0.15 5.01 -18.78
N LEU A 186 0.34 3.83 -18.22
CA LEU A 186 0.66 2.58 -18.91
C LEU A 186 -0.59 1.69 -18.93
N VAL A 187 -0.86 1.03 -20.05
CA VAL A 187 -1.89 -0.01 -20.12
C VAL A 187 -1.35 -1.28 -19.46
N LEU A 188 -1.97 -1.69 -18.35
CA LEU A 188 -1.52 -2.79 -17.51
C LEU A 188 -1.40 -4.09 -18.33
N GLU A 189 -2.40 -4.38 -19.17
CA GLU A 189 -2.45 -5.58 -19.99
C GLU A 189 -1.32 -5.61 -21.03
N SER A 190 -0.95 -4.47 -21.60
CA SER A 190 0.20 -4.39 -22.51
C SER A 190 1.53 -4.60 -21.79
N THR A 191 1.67 -4.09 -20.56
CA THR A 191 2.88 -4.35 -19.75
C THR A 191 3.00 -5.82 -19.36
N TYR A 192 1.88 -6.47 -19.09
CA TYR A 192 1.81 -7.91 -18.79
C TYR A 192 2.14 -8.76 -20.03
N ALA A 193 1.60 -8.40 -21.19
CA ALA A 193 1.81 -9.14 -22.45
C ALA A 193 3.29 -9.20 -22.85
N ASP A 194 4.03 -8.12 -22.61
CA ASP A 194 5.45 -7.96 -22.93
C ASP A 194 6.43 -8.60 -21.91
N LEU A 195 5.93 -9.19 -20.83
CA LEU A 195 6.75 -9.88 -19.83
C LEU A 195 6.61 -11.41 -19.94
N GLU A 196 7.63 -12.10 -19.42
CA GLU A 196 7.63 -13.55 -19.29
C GLU A 196 6.63 -13.99 -18.23
N LYS A 197 5.77 -14.93 -18.60
CA LYS A 197 4.64 -15.40 -17.78
C LYS A 197 5.02 -16.74 -17.19
N THR A 198 4.83 -16.88 -15.89
CA THR A 198 5.11 -18.12 -15.16
C THR A 198 3.82 -18.77 -14.67
N PRO A 199 3.72 -20.10 -14.66
CA PRO A 199 2.59 -20.78 -14.02
C PRO A 199 2.51 -20.38 -12.54
N TYR A 200 1.32 -20.00 -12.11
CA TYR A 200 1.07 -19.55 -10.76
C TYR A 200 -0.15 -20.26 -10.17
N GLU A 201 0.13 -21.26 -9.35
CA GLU A 201 -0.88 -21.86 -8.49
C GLU A 201 -1.13 -20.95 -7.30
N TYR A 202 -2.41 -20.59 -7.12
CA TYR A 202 -2.87 -19.84 -5.97
C TYR A 202 -4.05 -20.53 -5.32
N PHE A 203 -4.07 -20.45 -3.99
CA PHE A 203 -5.14 -20.98 -3.16
C PHE A 203 -5.86 -19.80 -2.53
N ASP A 204 -7.04 -19.51 -3.03
CA ASP A 204 -7.96 -18.52 -2.49
C ASP A 204 -9.35 -19.14 -2.50
N ASP A 205 -10.05 -19.10 -1.37
CA ASP A 205 -11.39 -19.67 -1.20
C ASP A 205 -11.52 -21.17 -1.56
N GLY A 206 -10.46 -21.96 -1.35
CA GLY A 206 -10.47 -23.40 -1.66
C GLY A 206 -10.49 -23.73 -3.16
N VAL A 207 -10.25 -22.75 -4.02
CA VAL A 207 -10.10 -22.93 -5.46
C VAL A 207 -8.62 -22.94 -5.81
N THR A 208 -8.15 -24.04 -6.38
CA THR A 208 -6.86 -24.07 -7.10
C THR A 208 -7.11 -23.58 -8.51
N SER A 209 -6.50 -22.45 -8.90
CA SER A 209 -6.38 -22.08 -10.32
C SER A 209 -4.93 -22.27 -10.75
N GLU A 210 -4.73 -22.82 -11.93
CA GLU A 210 -3.47 -22.80 -12.65
C GLU A 210 -3.51 -21.64 -13.64
N ASP A 211 -3.21 -20.44 -13.15
CA ASP A 211 -3.15 -19.24 -13.99
C ASP A 211 -1.70 -18.95 -14.40
N THR A 212 -1.49 -17.93 -15.22
CA THR A 212 -0.16 -17.36 -15.41
C THR A 212 -0.03 -16.03 -14.70
N ALA A 213 1.18 -15.70 -14.25
CA ALA A 213 1.46 -14.43 -13.62
C ALA A 213 2.85 -13.90 -14.01
N VAL A 214 3.03 -12.59 -13.86
CA VAL A 214 4.31 -11.89 -14.02
C VAL A 214 4.78 -11.34 -12.68
N SER A 215 6.08 -11.25 -12.49
CA SER A 215 6.68 -10.66 -11.28
C SER A 215 6.46 -9.15 -11.24
N MET A 216 5.97 -8.62 -10.10
CA MET A 216 5.87 -7.17 -9.91
C MET A 216 7.25 -6.50 -9.87
N SER A 217 8.26 -7.16 -9.30
CA SER A 217 9.64 -6.63 -9.30
C SER A 217 10.17 -6.41 -10.73
N GLU A 218 9.92 -7.37 -11.63
CA GLU A 218 10.33 -7.24 -13.03
C GLU A 218 9.52 -6.19 -13.79
N LEU A 219 8.19 -6.18 -13.60
CA LEU A 219 7.29 -5.20 -14.21
C LEU A 219 7.68 -3.77 -13.80
N LEU A 220 7.85 -3.52 -12.51
CA LEU A 220 8.26 -2.21 -11.99
C LEU A 220 9.69 -1.86 -12.43
N GLY A 221 10.61 -2.82 -12.44
CA GLY A 221 11.99 -2.64 -12.89
C GLY A 221 12.08 -2.25 -14.38
N LYS A 222 11.18 -2.76 -15.22
CA LYS A 222 11.13 -2.42 -16.66
C LYS A 222 10.38 -1.12 -16.90
N TYR A 223 9.20 -0.96 -16.30
CA TYR A 223 8.25 0.07 -16.68
C TYR A 223 8.21 1.29 -15.77
N ALA A 224 8.54 1.15 -14.49
CA ALA A 224 8.60 2.25 -13.52
C ALA A 224 10.04 2.66 -13.17
N LYS A 225 11.02 2.28 -14.00
CA LYS A 225 12.42 2.64 -13.81
C LYS A 225 12.59 4.16 -13.73
N GLY A 226 13.13 4.63 -12.61
CA GLY A 226 13.37 6.06 -12.38
C GLY A 226 12.29 6.76 -11.56
N GLU A 227 11.15 6.11 -11.30
CA GLU A 227 10.20 6.58 -10.29
C GLU A 227 10.85 6.52 -8.91
N ARG A 228 10.71 7.62 -8.15
CA ARG A 228 11.15 7.71 -6.75
C ARG A 228 9.92 7.60 -5.85
N ALA A 229 9.40 6.39 -5.75
CA ALA A 229 8.24 6.09 -4.92
C ALA A 229 8.55 4.93 -3.99
N ASP A 230 8.44 5.19 -2.69
CA ASP A 230 8.56 4.17 -1.64
C ASP A 230 7.19 3.57 -1.28
N THR A 231 6.10 4.23 -1.73
CA THR A 231 4.71 3.81 -1.57
C THR A 231 4.00 3.71 -2.92
N PHE A 232 3.10 2.74 -3.01
CA PHE A 232 2.30 2.42 -4.18
C PHE A 232 0.83 2.52 -3.82
N HIS A 233 0.06 3.26 -4.60
CA HIS A 233 -1.38 3.44 -4.37
C HIS A 233 -2.16 2.56 -5.32
N ILE A 234 -3.02 1.73 -4.76
CA ILE A 234 -3.78 0.70 -5.45
C ILE A 234 -5.25 1.09 -5.40
N THR A 235 -5.90 1.04 -6.55
CA THR A 235 -7.36 1.12 -6.66
C THR A 235 -7.87 -0.15 -7.30
N ALA A 236 -8.89 -0.77 -6.71
CA ALA A 236 -9.62 -1.88 -7.29
C ALA A 236 -10.95 -1.42 -7.89
N TYR A 237 -11.53 -2.24 -8.76
CA TYR A 237 -12.77 -1.95 -9.47
C TYR A 237 -14.00 -1.81 -8.58
N ASP A 238 -13.98 -2.36 -7.37
CA ASP A 238 -15.04 -2.17 -6.37
C ASP A 238 -14.88 -0.85 -5.59
N GLY A 239 -13.95 0.01 -6.00
CA GLY A 239 -13.62 1.27 -5.36
C GLY A 239 -12.68 1.14 -4.16
N MET A 240 -12.25 -0.07 -3.78
CA MET A 240 -11.28 -0.25 -2.71
C MET A 240 -9.97 0.46 -3.05
N LYS A 241 -9.49 1.31 -2.13
CA LYS A 241 -8.18 1.94 -2.19
C LYS A 241 -7.27 1.33 -1.12
N LYS A 242 -6.01 1.12 -1.46
CA LYS A 242 -4.99 0.56 -0.56
C LYS A 242 -3.62 1.11 -0.89
N THR A 243 -2.76 1.22 0.12
CA THR A 243 -1.36 1.62 -0.06
C THR A 243 -0.46 0.44 0.27
N GLN A 244 0.65 0.29 -0.46
CA GLN A 244 1.66 -0.74 -0.21
C GLN A 244 3.06 -0.15 -0.27
N GLN A 245 3.95 -0.62 0.60
CA GLN A 245 5.37 -0.29 0.54
C GLN A 245 6.05 -1.00 -0.64
N LYS A 246 7.14 -0.42 -1.13
CA LYS A 246 7.92 -0.96 -2.25
C LYS A 246 8.37 -2.40 -2.00
N GLU A 247 8.95 -2.68 -0.84
CA GLU A 247 9.48 -3.99 -0.47
C GLU A 247 8.38 -5.05 -0.39
N ILE A 248 7.14 -4.62 -0.18
CA ILE A 248 5.95 -5.49 -0.13
C ILE A 248 5.38 -5.69 -1.53
N ILE A 249 5.20 -4.61 -2.32
CA ILE A 249 4.62 -4.72 -3.67
C ILE A 249 5.52 -5.56 -4.60
N GLU A 250 6.84 -5.49 -4.43
CA GLU A 250 7.80 -6.25 -5.24
C GLU A 250 7.71 -7.77 -4.99
N LYS A 251 7.11 -8.21 -3.88
CA LYS A 251 6.85 -9.64 -3.57
C LYS A 251 5.55 -10.18 -4.19
N PHE A 252 4.76 -9.31 -4.81
CA PHE A 252 3.55 -9.74 -5.51
C PHE A 252 3.87 -10.22 -6.92
N SER A 253 2.99 -11.08 -7.41
CA SER A 253 2.82 -11.41 -8.82
C SER A 253 1.50 -10.81 -9.29
N LEU A 254 1.49 -10.35 -10.54
CA LEU A 254 0.28 -9.86 -11.22
C LEU A 254 -0.23 -10.94 -12.17
N LYS A 255 -1.52 -11.22 -12.11
CA LYS A 255 -2.23 -11.97 -13.16
C LYS A 255 -3.32 -11.09 -13.77
N ILE A 256 -3.60 -11.29 -15.06
CA ILE A 256 -4.64 -10.54 -15.80
C ILE A 256 -5.82 -11.40 -16.22
N ASP A 257 -5.75 -12.71 -16.05
CA ASP A 257 -6.77 -13.67 -16.44
C ASP A 257 -7.19 -14.55 -15.25
N GLY A 258 -8.23 -15.35 -15.47
CA GLY A 258 -8.82 -16.20 -14.45
C GLY A 258 -9.66 -15.45 -13.43
N LYS A 259 -10.06 -16.15 -12.36
CA LYS A 259 -10.94 -15.60 -11.32
C LYS A 259 -10.30 -14.39 -10.63
N ASN A 260 -11.09 -13.37 -10.30
CA ASN A 260 -10.66 -12.14 -9.60
C ASN A 260 -9.68 -11.23 -10.38
N ALA A 261 -9.38 -11.51 -11.64
CA ALA A 261 -8.44 -10.72 -12.41
C ALA A 261 -8.93 -9.30 -12.77
N PRO A 262 -8.01 -8.34 -13.00
CA PRO A 262 -6.57 -8.45 -12.71
C PRO A 262 -6.34 -8.53 -11.20
N MET A 263 -5.33 -9.28 -10.76
CA MET A 263 -5.12 -9.53 -9.34
C MET A 263 -3.65 -9.45 -8.96
N LEU A 264 -3.37 -8.78 -7.85
CA LEU A 264 -2.09 -8.88 -7.14
C LEU A 264 -2.19 -10.01 -6.14
N THR A 265 -1.36 -11.04 -6.31
CA THR A 265 -1.30 -12.22 -5.45
C THR A 265 0.14 -12.56 -5.08
N SER A 266 0.36 -13.25 -3.97
CA SER A 266 1.69 -13.70 -3.55
C SER A 266 1.62 -14.96 -2.71
N ARG A 267 2.65 -15.80 -2.80
CA ARG A 267 2.87 -16.95 -1.90
C ARG A 267 3.52 -16.54 -0.58
N GLU A 268 4.17 -15.38 -0.56
CA GLU A 268 4.91 -14.86 0.59
C GLU A 268 4.11 -13.85 1.40
N VAL A 269 3.10 -13.23 0.79
CA VAL A 269 2.26 -12.21 1.43
C VAL A 269 0.89 -12.83 1.80
N PRO A 270 0.38 -12.57 3.03
CA PRO A 270 -0.91 -13.11 3.48
C PRO A 270 -2.06 -12.84 2.50
N VAL A 271 -2.99 -13.79 2.38
CA VAL A 271 -4.14 -13.72 1.44
C VAL A 271 -4.98 -12.44 1.62
N GLY A 272 -5.19 -11.99 2.85
CA GLY A 272 -5.91 -10.74 3.13
C GLY A 272 -5.20 -9.47 2.59
N MET A 273 -3.96 -9.59 2.14
CA MET A 273 -3.25 -8.49 1.47
C MET A 273 -3.33 -8.53 -0.05
N HIS A 274 -3.83 -9.62 -0.64
CA HIS A 274 -4.04 -9.75 -2.07
C HIS A 274 -5.10 -8.75 -2.53
N VAL A 275 -5.00 -8.31 -3.78
CA VAL A 275 -5.90 -7.30 -4.34
C VAL A 275 -6.61 -7.91 -5.54
N LYS A 276 -7.90 -8.19 -5.36
CA LYS A 276 -8.81 -8.69 -6.40
C LYS A 276 -9.31 -7.51 -7.24
N GLY A 277 -9.44 -7.71 -8.55
CA GLY A 277 -9.97 -6.70 -9.47
C GLY A 277 -9.18 -5.40 -9.47
N LEU A 278 -7.85 -5.48 -9.54
CA LEU A 278 -6.96 -4.33 -9.67
C LEU A 278 -7.39 -3.48 -10.87
N PHE A 279 -7.66 -2.21 -10.61
CA PHE A 279 -8.01 -1.22 -11.62
C PHE A 279 -6.82 -0.30 -11.93
N MET A 280 -6.19 0.26 -10.90
CA MET A 280 -5.04 1.14 -11.04
C MET A 280 -3.96 0.83 -10.00
N LEU A 281 -2.71 0.93 -10.41
CA LEU A 281 -1.53 0.93 -9.55
C LEU A 281 -0.71 2.19 -9.86
N ARG A 282 -0.59 3.11 -8.90
CA ARG A 282 0.22 4.31 -9.02
C ARG A 282 1.55 4.15 -8.31
N CYS A 283 2.61 4.56 -8.99
CA CYS A 283 3.99 4.62 -8.50
C CYS A 283 4.57 5.98 -8.93
N GLY A 284 4.66 6.91 -7.98
CA GLY A 284 5.14 8.27 -8.27
C GLY A 284 4.28 8.97 -9.32
N THR A 285 4.90 9.35 -10.43
CA THR A 285 4.24 10.04 -11.56
C THR A 285 3.64 9.09 -12.60
N THR A 286 3.85 7.78 -12.44
CA THR A 286 3.37 6.76 -13.37
C THR A 286 2.17 6.00 -12.79
N VAL A 287 1.15 5.77 -13.60
CA VAL A 287 -0.01 4.92 -13.27
C VAL A 287 -0.08 3.75 -14.25
N PHE A 288 -0.20 2.53 -13.74
CA PHE A 288 -0.64 1.37 -14.51
C PHE A 288 -2.15 1.28 -14.43
N TYR A 289 -2.82 1.28 -15.57
CA TYR A 289 -4.27 1.34 -15.70
C TYR A 289 -4.76 0.07 -16.41
N SER A 290 -5.69 -0.65 -15.80
CA SER A 290 -6.36 -1.80 -16.42
C SER A 290 -7.53 -1.33 -17.27
N ALA A 291 -7.56 -1.78 -18.53
CA ALA A 291 -8.66 -1.50 -19.46
C ALA A 291 -9.74 -2.60 -19.47
N GLN A 292 -9.72 -3.54 -18.52
CA GLN A 292 -10.62 -4.71 -18.53
C GLN A 292 -12.07 -4.45 -18.15
N LYS A 293 -12.37 -3.61 -17.14
CA LYS A 293 -13.77 -3.27 -16.83
C LYS A 293 -14.20 -1.98 -17.49
N THR A 294 -14.56 -2.09 -18.76
CA THR A 294 -15.59 -1.25 -19.36
C THR A 294 -16.98 -1.72 -18.89
N PRO A 295 -18.02 -0.86 -18.95
CA PRO A 295 -19.39 -1.25 -18.61
C PRO A 295 -19.93 -2.44 -19.43
N GLU A 296 -19.35 -2.71 -20.60
CA GLU A 296 -19.57 -3.93 -21.38
C GLU A 296 -18.22 -4.56 -21.80
N GLU A 297 -18.10 -5.87 -21.64
CA GLU A 297 -16.92 -6.66 -21.98
C GLU A 297 -16.63 -6.57 -23.49
N GLY A 298 -15.43 -6.12 -23.87
CA GLY A 298 -15.04 -5.93 -25.28
C GLY A 298 -15.28 -4.52 -25.86
N GLU A 299 -15.82 -3.59 -25.08
CA GLU A 299 -15.87 -2.18 -25.46
C GLU A 299 -14.53 -1.46 -25.28
N ALA A 300 -14.24 -0.50 -26.15
CA ALA A 300 -13.02 0.29 -26.08
C ALA A 300 -13.15 1.44 -25.07
N VAL A 301 -12.10 1.69 -24.28
CA VAL A 301 -12.03 2.80 -23.32
C VAL A 301 -11.55 4.07 -24.03
N ALA A 302 -12.29 5.17 -23.90
CA ALA A 302 -11.82 6.46 -24.39
C ALA A 302 -10.56 6.94 -23.64
N LEU A 303 -9.54 7.45 -24.34
CA LEU A 303 -8.33 7.98 -23.72
C LEU A 303 -8.63 9.19 -22.81
N SER A 304 -9.67 9.97 -23.10
CA SER A 304 -10.14 11.04 -22.22
C SER A 304 -10.66 10.51 -20.88
N LYS A 305 -11.28 9.32 -20.86
CA LYS A 305 -11.70 8.66 -19.62
C LYS A 305 -10.49 8.17 -18.82
N ILE A 306 -9.52 7.53 -19.47
CA ILE A 306 -8.26 7.13 -18.83
C ILE A 306 -7.56 8.35 -18.21
N ALA A 307 -7.49 9.45 -18.95
CA ALA A 307 -6.90 10.69 -18.45
C ALA A 307 -7.66 11.23 -17.22
N SER A 308 -9.00 11.23 -17.26
CA SER A 308 -9.84 11.65 -16.12
C SER A 308 -9.67 10.74 -14.90
N ASP A 309 -9.70 9.42 -15.08
CA ASP A 309 -9.62 8.44 -13.99
C ASP A 309 -8.27 8.48 -13.28
N THR A 310 -7.20 8.78 -14.03
CA THR A 310 -5.81 8.82 -13.52
C THR A 310 -5.36 10.22 -13.10
N GLY A 311 -6.12 11.26 -13.39
CA GLY A 311 -5.71 12.65 -13.16
C GLY A 311 -4.63 13.16 -14.13
N LEU A 312 -4.37 12.46 -15.24
CA LEU A 312 -3.42 12.87 -16.26
C LEU A 312 -3.94 14.09 -17.03
N SER A 313 -3.23 15.23 -16.97
CA SER A 313 -3.62 16.48 -17.63
C SER A 313 -2.41 17.17 -18.27
N ALA A 314 -2.51 17.49 -19.57
CA ALA A 314 -1.50 18.24 -20.32
C ALA A 314 -2.13 18.90 -21.56
N ASP A 315 -1.41 19.82 -22.20
CA ASP A 315 -1.85 20.44 -23.46
C ASP A 315 -1.65 19.51 -24.67
N ALA A 316 -0.68 18.59 -24.56
CA ALA A 316 -0.40 17.56 -25.54
C ALA A 316 0.03 16.26 -24.86
N TYR A 317 -0.13 15.15 -25.59
CA TYR A 317 0.19 13.82 -25.12
C TYR A 317 0.99 13.04 -26.16
N ILE A 318 1.89 12.18 -25.70
CA ILE A 318 2.57 11.19 -26.52
C ILE A 318 1.90 9.83 -26.29
N LEU A 319 1.33 9.28 -27.36
CA LEU A 319 0.87 7.91 -27.45
C LEU A 319 2.05 7.04 -27.88
N ALA A 320 2.34 5.95 -27.18
CA ALA A 320 3.45 5.06 -27.51
C ALA A 320 3.03 3.59 -27.55
N ALA A 321 3.69 2.81 -28.41
CA ALA A 321 3.59 1.35 -28.49
C ALA A 321 4.86 0.67 -27.92
N THR A 322 4.78 -0.63 -27.66
CA THR A 322 5.94 -1.42 -27.16
C THR A 322 7.07 -1.54 -28.17
N ASP A 323 6.80 -1.37 -29.47
CA ASP A 323 7.79 -1.44 -30.56
C ASP A 323 8.56 -0.12 -30.78
N GLY A 324 8.28 0.90 -29.97
CA GLY A 324 8.91 2.22 -30.06
C GLY A 324 8.18 3.21 -30.98
N TYR A 325 7.09 2.82 -31.65
CA TYR A 325 6.22 3.76 -32.36
C TYR A 325 5.65 4.80 -31.39
N THR A 326 5.64 6.06 -31.80
CA THR A 326 5.04 7.15 -31.05
C THR A 326 4.17 8.05 -31.93
N LYS A 327 3.16 8.68 -31.32
CA LYS A 327 2.30 9.67 -31.95
C LYS A 327 1.92 10.76 -30.96
N GLU A 328 2.14 12.00 -31.35
CA GLU A 328 1.67 13.15 -30.58
C GLU A 328 0.21 13.46 -30.89
N VAL A 329 -0.57 13.79 -29.85
CA VAL A 329 -1.96 14.20 -29.92
C VAL A 329 -2.20 15.38 -29.00
N LEU A 330 -2.96 16.38 -29.46
CA LEU A 330 -3.37 17.52 -28.64
C LEU A 330 -4.49 17.14 -27.68
N LYS A 331 -4.66 17.91 -26.60
CA LYS A 331 -5.69 17.69 -25.59
C LYS A 331 -7.09 17.50 -26.16
N ASP A 332 -7.51 18.40 -27.05
CA ASP A 332 -8.86 18.35 -27.64
C ASP A 332 -9.06 17.14 -28.56
N ALA A 333 -7.98 16.59 -29.11
CA ALA A 333 -8.03 15.41 -29.96
C ALA A 333 -8.09 14.10 -29.16
N LEU A 334 -7.69 14.10 -27.88
CA LEU A 334 -7.60 12.89 -27.05
C LEU A 334 -8.96 12.19 -26.89
N ALA A 335 -10.05 12.96 -26.87
CA ALA A 335 -11.41 12.43 -26.75
C ALA A 335 -11.85 11.56 -27.95
N GLU A 336 -11.17 11.69 -29.10
CA GLU A 336 -11.44 10.89 -30.29
C GLU A 336 -10.65 9.58 -30.32
N TRP A 337 -9.82 9.31 -29.31
CA TRP A 337 -9.00 8.10 -29.22
C TRP A 337 -9.56 7.12 -28.21
N TYR A 338 -9.46 5.84 -28.58
CA TYR A 338 -9.97 4.71 -27.82
C TYR A 338 -8.89 3.64 -27.70
N VAL A 339 -8.91 2.90 -26.60
CA VAL A 339 -8.06 1.75 -26.32
C VAL A 339 -8.92 0.51 -26.21
N GLU A 340 -8.60 -0.51 -26.97
CA GLU A 340 -9.29 -1.81 -26.94
C GLU A 340 -8.27 -2.90 -26.66
N LEU A 341 -8.63 -3.84 -25.80
CA LEU A 341 -7.81 -5.03 -25.54
C LEU A 341 -7.86 -5.97 -26.75
N SER A 342 -6.69 -6.44 -27.18
CA SER A 342 -6.51 -7.25 -28.38
C SER A 342 -5.89 -8.60 -28.02
N GLY A 343 -6.65 -9.45 -27.33
CA GLY A 343 -6.24 -10.82 -27.00
C GLY A 343 -4.85 -10.88 -26.33
N GLU A 344 -4.00 -11.81 -26.79
CA GLU A 344 -2.65 -12.02 -26.24
C GLU A 344 -1.66 -10.88 -26.54
N ASP A 345 -1.97 -9.99 -27.49
CA ASP A 345 -1.06 -8.92 -27.97
C ASP A 345 -1.17 -7.60 -27.18
N GLY A 346 -1.85 -7.62 -26.02
CA GLY A 346 -2.05 -6.42 -25.18
C GLY A 346 -3.19 -5.54 -25.70
N ALA A 347 -2.92 -4.28 -26.05
CA ALA A 347 -3.94 -3.32 -26.45
C ALA A 347 -3.68 -2.64 -27.80
N VAL A 348 -4.74 -2.11 -28.41
CA VAL A 348 -4.69 -1.29 -29.63
C VAL A 348 -5.32 0.06 -29.34
N ALA A 349 -4.62 1.15 -29.67
CA ALA A 349 -5.20 2.49 -29.62
C ALA A 349 -5.60 2.97 -31.01
N TYR A 350 -6.81 3.48 -31.17
CA TYR A 350 -7.28 3.97 -32.47
C TYR A 350 -8.15 5.21 -32.33
N GLN A 351 -8.18 6.02 -33.39
CA GLN A 351 -9.10 7.14 -33.50
C GLN A 351 -10.48 6.65 -33.96
N LYS A 352 -11.54 7.28 -33.47
CA LYS A 352 -12.94 7.02 -33.86
C LYS A 352 -13.08 6.91 -35.38
N GLY A 353 -13.67 5.81 -35.85
CA GLY A 353 -13.86 5.53 -37.28
C GLY A 353 -12.61 5.09 -38.05
N ALA A 354 -11.46 4.92 -37.39
CA ALA A 354 -10.18 4.59 -38.03
C ALA A 354 -9.45 3.39 -37.38
N LYS A 355 -10.19 2.39 -36.86
CA LYS A 355 -9.63 1.21 -36.17
C LYS A 355 -8.56 0.47 -36.95
N ALA A 356 -8.71 0.34 -38.27
CA ALA A 356 -7.74 -0.34 -39.14
C ALA A 356 -6.36 0.35 -39.20
N LYS A 357 -6.25 1.62 -38.79
CA LYS A 357 -5.00 2.40 -38.70
C LYS A 357 -4.55 2.60 -37.24
N GLY A 358 -5.05 1.76 -36.33
CA GLY A 358 -4.70 1.82 -34.92
C GLY A 358 -3.22 1.56 -34.67
N ILE A 359 -2.75 2.11 -33.55
CA ILE A 359 -1.46 1.82 -32.94
C ILE A 359 -1.57 0.45 -32.28
N LYS A 360 -0.95 -0.57 -32.88
CA LYS A 360 -0.87 -1.91 -32.30
C LYS A 360 0.10 -1.92 -31.11
N ASN A 361 -0.05 -2.89 -30.22
CA ASN A 361 0.76 -3.03 -29.01
C ASN A 361 0.85 -1.71 -28.22
N PHE A 362 -0.27 -1.00 -28.15
CA PHE A 362 -0.37 0.29 -27.50
C PHE A 362 -0.01 0.15 -26.03
N LEU A 363 0.91 0.98 -25.57
CA LEU A 363 1.55 0.86 -24.27
C LEU A 363 1.18 2.01 -23.34
N SER A 364 1.22 3.26 -23.80
CA SER A 364 1.11 4.40 -22.87
C SER A 364 0.59 5.70 -23.47
N VAL A 365 0.12 6.54 -22.55
CA VAL A 365 -0.13 7.98 -22.75
C VAL A 365 0.81 8.74 -21.81
N THR A 366 1.61 9.67 -22.34
CA THR A 366 2.53 10.49 -21.56
C THR A 366 2.21 11.98 -21.74
N ALA A 367 2.11 12.72 -20.64
CA ALA A 367 1.95 14.18 -20.62
C ALA A 367 3.20 14.87 -21.18
N LYS A 368 3.01 15.70 -22.21
CA LYS A 368 4.07 16.49 -22.83
C LYS A 368 4.10 17.90 -22.25
#